data_AF-A0A7Y2CU27-F1
#
_entry.id   AF-A0A7Y2CU27-F1
#
_cell.length_a   1.000
_cell.length_b   1.000
_cell.length_c   1.000
_cell.angle_alpha   90.00
_cell.angle_beta   90.00
_cell.angle_gamma   90.00
#
_symmetry.space_group_name_H-M   'P 1'
#
loop_
_entity.id
_entity.type
_entity.pdbx_description
1 polymer ?
#
loop_
_entity_poly.entity_id
_entity_poly.type
_entity_poly.pdbx_seq_one_letter_code
_entity_poly.pdbx_strand_id
1 'polypeptide(L)'
;MKAVVYCRVSTKEQTKNLSLPAQRKACRQYCDDNGWKVDRVFVERGESAKTAERTELNNLLAYCRENRGRVQMMVVYSLDRFARNNY
;
A
#
# COMPACT_ATOMS: atom_id res chain seq x y z
N MET A 1 -10.30 -13.20 7.14
CA MET A 1 -8.88 -12.88 7.36
C MET A 1 -8.69 -11.36 7.40
N LYS A 2 -7.58 -10.83 7.91
CA LYS A 2 -7.29 -9.38 7.89
C LYS A 2 -6.15 -9.02 6.93
N ALA A 3 -6.30 -7.90 6.25
CA ALA A 3 -5.35 -7.36 5.30
C ALA A 3 -4.89 -5.95 5.71
N VAL A 4 -3.63 -5.63 5.43
CA VAL A 4 -3.13 -4.26 5.41
C VAL A 4 -2.91 -3.83 3.97
N VAL A 5 -3.19 -2.56 3.68
CA VAL A 5 -3.03 -2.00 2.34
C VAL A 5 -1.86 -1.03 2.34
N TYR A 6 -1.02 -1.08 1.31
CA TYR A 6 0.04 -0.11 1.07
C TYR A 6 -0.15 0.55 -0.30
N CYS A 7 -0.28 1.88 -0.30
CA CYS A 7 -0.39 2.69 -1.50
C CYS A 7 0.82 3.63 -1.59
N ARG A 8 1.36 3.82 -2.79
CA ARG A 8 2.44 4.77 -3.06
C ARG A 8 2.01 5.71 -4.18
N VAL A 9 2.17 7.00 -3.96
CA VAL A 9 1.94 8.03 -4.98
C VAL A 9 3.07 9.03 -5.01
N SER A 10 3.42 9.50 -6.19
CA SER A 10 4.12 10.77 -6.34
C SER A 10 3.15 11.94 -6.48
N THR A 11 3.62 13.15 -6.19
CA THR A 11 2.85 14.40 -6.36
C THR A 11 2.30 14.55 -7.78
N LYS A 12 3.05 14.10 -8.80
CA LYS A 12 2.63 14.13 -10.21
C LYS A 12 1.52 13.12 -10.53
N GLU A 13 1.45 11.99 -9.83
CA GLU A 13 0.52 10.89 -10.08
C GLU A 13 -0.89 11.13 -9.51
N GLN A 14 -1.12 12.22 -8.77
CA GLN A 14 -2.46 12.53 -8.25
C GLN A 14 -3.45 13.02 -9.31
N THR A 15 -3.05 13.10 -10.58
CA THR A 15 -3.88 13.50 -11.72
C THR A 15 -4.80 12.35 -12.17
N LYS A 16 -5.95 12.26 -11.48
CA LYS A 16 -7.22 11.59 -11.85
C LYS A 16 -7.28 10.05 -11.96
N ASN A 17 -6.28 9.31 -12.47
CA ASN A 17 -6.35 7.84 -12.58
C ASN A 17 -5.36 7.05 -11.69
N LEU A 18 -4.40 7.74 -11.08
CA LEU A 18 -3.48 7.16 -10.10
C LEU A 18 -3.66 7.83 -8.72
N SER A 19 -4.79 8.52 -8.53
CA SER A 19 -5.11 9.23 -7.30
C SER A 19 -5.21 8.26 -6.12
N LEU A 20 -4.81 8.72 -4.93
CA LEU A 20 -4.92 7.93 -3.70
C LEU A 20 -6.33 7.40 -3.43
N PRO A 21 -7.42 8.17 -3.64
CA PRO A 21 -8.77 7.64 -3.49
C PRO A 21 -9.05 6.46 -4.41
N ALA A 22 -8.63 6.52 -5.68
CA ALA A 22 -8.82 5.44 -6.64
C ALA A 22 -8.04 4.18 -6.23
N GLN A 23 -6.77 4.33 -5.83
CA GLN A 23 -5.96 3.21 -5.35
C GLN A 23 -6.56 2.56 -4.09
N ARG A 24 -6.99 3.38 -3.12
CA ARG A 24 -7.61 2.87 -1.88
C ARG A 24 -8.92 2.14 -2.17
N LYS A 25 -9.74 2.65 -3.08
CA LYS A 25 -10.99 2.00 -3.49
C LYS A 25 -10.71 0.65 -4.15
N ALA A 26 -9.76 0.59 -5.08
CA ALA A 26 -9.38 -0.66 -5.75
C ALA A 26 -8.85 -1.71 -4.76
N CYS A 27 -7.95 -1.33 -3.86
CA CYS A 27 -7.42 -2.26 -2.86
C CYS A 27 -8.49 -2.75 -1.87
N ARG A 28 -9.43 -1.87 -1.47
CA ARG A 28 -10.56 -2.26 -0.61
C ARG A 28 -11.49 -3.24 -1.31
N GLN A 29 -11.89 -2.92 -2.55
CA GLN A 29 -12.73 -3.83 -3.34
C GLN A 29 -12.06 -5.19 -3.50
N TYR A 30 -10.76 -5.22 -3.83
CA TYR A 30 -10.01 -6.47 -3.93
C TYR A 30 -10.00 -7.26 -2.61
N CYS A 31 -9.85 -6.59 -1.47
CA CYS A 31 -9.96 -7.26 -0.17
C CYS A 31 -11.36 -7.81 0.07
N ASP A 32 -12.39 -7.02 -0.22
CA ASP A 32 -13.79 -7.38 -0.01
C ASP A 32 -14.18 -8.60 -0.87
N ASP A 33 -13.79 -8.61 -2.14
CA ASP A 33 -14.02 -9.72 -3.09
C ASP A 33 -13.33 -11.02 -2.63
N ASN A 34 -12.23 -10.92 -1.87
CA ASN A 34 -11.50 -12.05 -1.31
C ASN A 34 -11.90 -12.39 0.14
N GLY A 35 -12.90 -11.70 0.71
CA GLY A 35 -13.35 -11.93 2.10
C GLY A 35 -12.33 -11.47 3.16
N TRP A 36 -11.47 -10.51 2.83
CA TRP A 36 -10.48 -9.95 3.73
C TRP A 36 -10.94 -8.60 4.28
N LYS A 37 -10.83 -8.42 5.60
CA LYS A 37 -11.12 -7.13 6.23
C LYS A 37 -9.88 -6.25 6.20
N VAL A 38 -10.00 -5.06 5.61
CA VAL A 38 -8.92 -4.05 5.64
C VAL A 38 -8.79 -3.48 7.05
N ASP A 39 -7.64 -3.74 7.68
CA ASP A 39 -7.34 -3.37 9.06
C ASP A 39 -6.65 -2.00 9.13
N ARG A 40 -5.72 -1.72 8.20
CA ARG A 40 -5.04 -0.43 8.09
C ARG A 40 -4.58 -0.15 6.65
N VAL A 41 -4.50 1.12 6.30
CA VAL A 41 -3.97 1.60 5.00
C VAL A 41 -2.78 2.51 5.27
N PHE A 42 -1.63 2.19 4.67
CA PHE A 42 -0.39 2.95 4.73
C PHE A 42 -0.18 3.67 3.39
N VAL A 43 0.20 4.95 3.43
CA VAL A 43 0.21 5.80 2.24
C VAL A 43 1.53 6.53 2.10
N GLU A 44 2.39 6.00 1.23
CA GLU A 44 3.68 6.58 0.92
C GLU A 44 3.54 7.73 -0.10
N ARG A 45 4.04 8.91 0.27
CA ARG A 45 4.02 10.13 -0.58
C ARG A 45 5.43 10.44 -1.04
N GLY A 46 5.75 10.13 -2.29
CA GLY A 46 7.09 10.36 -2.85
C GLY A 46 7.18 11.68 -3.61
N GLU A 47 7.80 12.71 -3.03
CA GLU A 47 8.13 13.96 -3.76
C GLU A 47 9.44 13.87 -4.55
N SER A 48 10.37 13.00 -4.17
CA SER A 48 11.71 12.96 -4.77
C SER A 48 12.16 11.52 -5.06
N ALA A 49 12.40 11.22 -6.34
CA ALA A 49 12.80 9.90 -6.83
C ALA A 49 14.21 9.44 -6.38
N LYS A 50 14.93 10.25 -5.59
CA LYS A 50 16.33 9.98 -5.19
C LYS A 50 16.46 9.32 -3.82
N THR A 51 15.50 9.53 -2.91
CA THR A 51 15.54 8.94 -1.57
C THR A 51 14.11 8.88 -1.04
N ALA A 52 13.25 8.10 -1.70
CA ALA A 52 11.95 7.79 -1.13
C ALA A 52 12.21 6.90 0.10
N GLU A 53 12.51 7.54 1.24
CA GLU A 53 12.53 6.91 2.55
C GLU A 53 11.20 6.18 2.66
N ARG A 54 11.26 4.85 2.65
CA ARG A 54 10.07 3.98 2.66
C ARG A 54 9.48 3.94 4.07
N THR A 55 9.24 5.11 4.65
CA THR A 55 8.81 5.31 6.03
C THR A 55 7.51 4.58 6.28
N GLU A 56 6.56 4.67 5.34
CA GLU A 56 5.27 4.01 5.49
C GLU A 56 5.35 2.49 5.28
N LEU A 57 6.30 2.02 4.48
CA LEU A 57 6.57 0.59 4.38
C LEU A 57 7.18 0.07 5.69
N ASN A 58 8.12 0.80 6.27
CA ASN A 58 8.73 0.43 7.55
C ASN A 58 7.69 0.42 8.67
N ASN A 59 6.80 1.42 8.72
CA ASN A 59 5.67 1.49 9.64
C ASN A 59 4.72 0.29 9.45
N LEU A 60 4.44 -0.10 8.20
CA LEU A 60 3.65 -1.29 7.91
C LEU A 60 4.33 -2.55 8.44
N LEU A 61 5.63 -2.72 8.19
CA LEU A 61 6.37 -3.90 8.65
C LEU A 61 6.43 -3.96 10.18
N ALA A 62 6.63 -2.83 10.85
CA ALA A 62 6.55 -2.74 12.31
C ALA A 62 5.15 -3.12 12.81
N TYR A 63 4.09 -2.59 12.20
CA TYR A 63 2.71 -2.93 12.52
C TYR A 63 2.43 -4.42 12.38
N CYS A 64 2.91 -5.06 11.31
CA CYS A 64 2.77 -6.50 11.10
C CYS A 64 3.52 -7.32 12.16
N ARG A 65 4.69 -6.85 12.62
CA ARG A 65 5.44 -7.51 13.70
C ARG A 65 4.70 -7.43 15.04
N GLU A 66 4.17 -6.25 15.37
CA GLU A 66 3.40 -6.03 16.60
C GLU A 66 2.06 -6.78 16.60
N ASN A 67 1.46 -6.95 15.42
CA ASN A 67 0.16 -7.61 15.24
C ASN A 67 0.29 -9.03 14.65
N ARG A 68 1.37 -9.74 14.99
CA ARG A 68 1.64 -11.08 14.50
C ARG A 68 0.46 -12.01 14.75
N GLY A 69 0.04 -12.75 13.71
CA GLY A 69 -1.11 -13.65 13.74
C GLY A 69 -2.47 -12.97 13.54
N ARG A 70 -2.54 -11.62 13.57
CA ARG A 70 -3.77 -10.87 13.28
C ARG A 70 -3.84 -10.46 11.81
N VAL A 71 -2.75 -9.89 11.29
CA VAL A 71 -2.63 -9.52 9.87
C VAL A 71 -2.06 -10.70 9.09
N GLN A 72 -2.74 -11.08 8.01
CA GLN A 72 -2.38 -12.25 7.20
C GLN A 72 -2.01 -11.88 5.76
N MET A 73 -2.56 -10.77 5.26
CA MET A 73 -2.37 -10.33 3.88
C MET A 73 -1.81 -8.91 3.81
N MET A 74 -0.90 -8.67 2.86
CA MET A 74 -0.49 -7.34 2.44
C MET A 74 -0.98 -7.12 1.01
N VAL A 75 -1.72 -6.04 0.78
CA VAL A 75 -2.26 -5.70 -0.53
C VAL A 75 -1.64 -4.39 -1.00
N VAL A 76 -1.16 -4.39 -2.24
CA VAL A 76 -0.60 -3.22 -2.91
C VAL A 76 -1.38 -2.94 -4.18
N TYR A 77 -1.46 -1.68 -4.60
CA TYR A 77 -2.16 -1.32 -5.85
C TYR A 77 -1.44 -1.87 -7.09
N SER A 78 -0.11 -1.91 -7.07
CA SER A 78 0.70 -2.41 -8.19
C SER A 78 2.04 -2.94 -7.67
N LEU A 79 2.41 -4.15 -8.10
CA LEU A 79 3.69 -4.76 -7.77
C LEU A 79 4.87 -3.99 -8.38
N ASP A 80 4.71 -3.47 -9.61
CA ASP A 80 5.70 -2.62 -10.27
C ASP A 80 6.05 -1.38 -9.42
N ARG A 81 5.05 -0.80 -8.75
CA ARG A 81 5.22 0.35 -7.85
C ARG A 81 5.76 -0.02 -6.46
N PHE A 82 5.61 -1.28 -6.05
CA PHE A 82 6.09 -1.78 -4.76
C PHE A 82 7.56 -2.22 -4.84
N ALA A 83 7.88 -3.02 -5.84
CA ALA A 83 9.21 -3.52 -6.12
C ALA A 83 9.48 -3.27 -7.60
N ARG A 84 10.15 -2.15 -7.89
CA ARG A 84 10.71 -1.92 -9.23
C ARG A 84 11.79 -2.98 -9.45
N ASN A 85 11.46 -4.01 -10.21
CA ASN A 85 12.45 -5.00 -10.61
C ASN A 85 13.12 -4.46 -11.88
N ASN A 86 14.26 -3.79 -11.71
CA ASN A 86 15.14 -3.52 -12.84
C ASN A 86 15.90 -4.81 -13.13
N TYR A 87 15.36 -5.65 -14.00
CA TYR A 87 16.16 -6.58 -14.79
C TYR A 87 16.42 -5.96 -16.16
#